data_AF-A0A386H3M7-F1
#
_entry.id   AF-A0A386H3M7-F1
#
_cell.length_a   1.000
_cell.length_b   1.000
_cell.length_c   1.000
_cell.angle_alpha   90.00
_cell.angle_beta   90.00
_cell.angle_gamma   90.00
#
_symmetry.space_group_name_H-M   'P 1'
#
loop_
_entity.id
_entity.type
_entity.pdbx_description
1 polymer ?
#
loop_
_entity_poly.entity_id
_entity_poly.type
_entity_poly.pdbx_seq_one_letter_code
_entity_poly.pdbx_strand_id
1 'polypeptide(L)'
;MFVILTYDVGEKRVNRVRKIVKKYLTWTQNSVFEGDITESKLHKCLSEINRNTVRSEDSVYIYRVQNSNNIKKDIIGVEKNYDELFL
;
A
#
# COMPACT_ATOMS: atom_id res chain seq x y z
N MET A 1 10.11 7.16 7.57
CA MET A 1 9.44 6.11 8.34
C MET A 1 9.06 5.01 7.38
N PHE A 2 9.01 3.78 7.86
CA PHE A 2 8.51 2.67 7.06
C PHE A 2 7.01 2.51 7.27
N VAL A 3 6.26 2.26 6.20
CA VAL A 3 4.82 2.02 6.25
C VAL A 3 4.49 0.68 5.63
N ILE A 4 3.57 -0.05 6.24
CA ILE A 4 2.85 -1.15 5.62
C ILE A 4 1.39 -0.69 5.48
N LEU A 5 0.89 -0.70 4.25
CA LEU A 5 -0.48 -0.33 3.91
C LEU A 5 -1.20 -1.56 3.38
N THR A 6 -2.28 -1.94 4.03
CA THR A 6 -3.18 -2.98 3.54
C THR A 6 -4.53 -2.38 3.20
N TYR A 7 -5.24 -2.96 2.24
CA TYR A 7 -6.58 -2.52 1.91
C TYR A 7 -7.54 -3.67 1.68
N ASP A 8 -8.80 -3.45 2.00
CA ASP A 8 -9.93 -4.24 1.53
C ASP A 8 -10.89 -3.28 0.83
N VAL A 9 -10.94 -3.36 -0.50
CA VAL A 9 -11.62 -2.40 -1.36
C VAL A 9 -12.39 -3.17 -2.42
N GLY A 10 -13.64 -2.76 -2.66
CA GLY A 10 -14.49 -3.39 -3.65
C GLY A 10 -13.88 -3.43 -5.06
N GLU A 11 -14.18 -4.49 -5.83
CA GLU A 11 -13.57 -4.78 -7.13
C GLU A 11 -13.64 -3.62 -8.14
N LYS A 12 -14.74 -2.86 -8.13
CA LYS A 12 -14.92 -1.69 -9.00
C LYS A 12 -13.88 -0.59 -8.75
N ARG A 13 -13.31 -0.52 -7.55
CA ARG A 13 -12.38 0.53 -7.09
C ARG A 13 -10.95 0.02 -6.87
N VAL A 14 -10.76 -1.29 -6.68
CA VAL A 14 -9.46 -1.89 -6.33
C VAL A 14 -8.34 -1.48 -7.28
N ASN A 15 -8.58 -1.50 -8.60
CA ASN A 15 -7.58 -1.12 -9.59
C ASN A 15 -7.17 0.35 -9.51
N ARG A 16 -8.12 1.23 -9.16
CA ARG A 16 -7.86 2.67 -9.01
C ARG A 16 -7.07 2.94 -7.74
N VAL A 17 -7.45 2.31 -6.62
CA VAL A 17 -6.71 2.42 -5.34
C VAL A 17 -5.31 1.86 -5.50
N ARG A 18 -5.14 0.66 -6.07
CA ARG A 18 -3.84 0.05 -6.37
C ARG A 18 -2.91 1.00 -7.13
N LYS A 19 -3.41 1.62 -8.20
CA LYS A 19 -2.64 2.60 -9.01
C LYS A 19 -2.26 3.86 -8.23
N ILE A 20 -3.08 4.28 -7.26
CA ILE A 20 -2.76 5.42 -6.39
C ILE A 20 -1.62 5.02 -5.44
N VAL A 21 -1.75 3.91 -4.72
CA VAL A 21 -0.75 3.50 -3.71
C VAL A 21 0.60 3.18 -4.36
N LYS A 22 0.61 2.58 -5.56
CA LYS A 22 1.83 2.28 -6.33
C LYS A 22 2.68 3.52 -6.67
N LYS A 23 2.14 4.74 -6.61
CA LYS A 23 2.94 5.98 -6.76
C LYS A 23 3.79 6.30 -5.54
N TYR A 24 3.50 5.69 -4.40
CA TYR A 24 4.03 6.07 -3.08
C TYR A 24 4.76 4.93 -2.37
N LEU A 25 4.32 3.69 -2.57
CA LEU A 25 4.84 2.50 -1.89
C LEU A 25 5.03 1.36 -2.90
N THR A 26 5.85 0.38 -2.53
CA THR A 26 6.11 -0.81 -3.34
C THR A 26 4.95 -1.79 -3.20
N TRP A 27 4.46 -2.34 -4.32
CA TRP A 27 3.38 -3.31 -4.33
C TRP A 27 3.94 -4.71 -4.05
N THR A 28 3.61 -5.33 -2.90
CA THR A 28 4.24 -6.59 -2.47
C THR A 28 3.29 -7.78 -2.46
N GLN A 29 1.99 -7.57 -2.21
CA GLN A 29 0.95 -8.60 -2.34
C GLN A 29 -0.34 -7.98 -2.89
N ASN A 30 -1.30 -8.80 -3.33
CA ASN A 30 -2.57 -8.36 -3.96
C ASN A 30 -3.20 -7.12 -3.27
N SER A 31 -3.17 -7.09 -1.95
CA SER A 31 -3.73 -6.03 -1.12
C SER A 31 -2.74 -5.45 -0.10
N VAL A 32 -1.43 -5.58 -0.34
CA VAL A 32 -0.38 -5.09 0.56
C VAL A 32 0.65 -4.27 -0.20
N PHE A 33 0.97 -3.11 0.38
CA PHE A 33 2.00 -2.19 -0.06
C PHE A 33 2.91 -1.87 1.11
N GLU A 34 4.20 -1.70 0.86
CA GLU A 34 5.14 -1.34 1.90
C GLU A 34 6.29 -0.47 1.37
N GLY A 35 6.97 0.25 2.26
CA GLY A 35 8.15 1.02 1.90
C GLY A 35 8.40 2.23 2.79
N ASP A 36 9.57 2.84 2.59
CA ASP A 36 9.92 4.10 3.23
C ASP A 36 9.20 5.29 2.59
N ILE A 37 8.61 6.14 3.44
CA ILE A 37 7.84 7.29 3.01
C ILE A 37 8.00 8.46 4.01
N THR A 38 7.88 9.68 3.50
CA THR A 38 7.80 10.90 4.33
C THR A 38 6.37 11.12 4.80
N GLU A 39 6.17 11.77 5.95
CA GLU A 39 4.81 12.06 6.46
C GLU A 39 3.99 12.87 5.45
N SER A 40 4.61 13.80 4.73
CA SER A 40 3.97 14.59 3.68
C SER A 40 3.47 13.75 2.49
N LYS A 41 4.28 12.79 2.03
CA LYS A 41 3.90 11.86 0.95
C LYS A 41 2.81 10.89 1.42
N LEU A 42 2.91 10.39 2.65
CA LEU A 42 1.88 9.54 3.25
C LEU A 42 0.55 10.28 3.34
N HIS A 43 0.54 11.51 3.86
CA HIS A 43 -0.67 12.33 3.94
C HIS A 43 -1.32 12.54 2.56
N LYS A 44 -0.50 12.83 1.53
CA LYS A 44 -0.99 12.96 0.15
C LYS A 44 -1.59 11.65 -0.37
N CYS A 45 -0.91 10.52 -0.14
CA CYS A 45 -1.39 9.19 -0.49
C CYS A 45 -2.76 8.90 0.13
N LEU A 46 -2.90 9.10 1.45
CA LEU A 46 -4.16 8.87 2.16
C LEU A 46 -5.29 9.78 1.70
N SER A 47 -4.99 11.04 1.36
CA SER A 47 -5.97 11.96 0.78
C SER A 47 -6.47 11.48 -0.57
N GLU A 48 -5.59 11.00 -1.46
CA GLU A 48 -5.98 10.40 -2.73
C GLU A 48 -6.83 9.13 -2.50
N ILE A 49 -6.44 8.23 -1.59
CA ILE A 49 -7.22 7.03 -1.28
C ILE A 49 -8.62 7.38 -0.80
N ASN A 50 -8.74 8.30 0.16
CA ASN A 50 -10.04 8.69 0.75
C ASN A 50 -11.00 9.30 -0.29
N ARG A 51 -10.50 9.92 -1.36
CA ARG A 51 -11.33 10.42 -2.48
C ARG A 51 -11.82 9.32 -3.42
N ASN A 52 -11.24 8.13 -3.34
CA ASN A 52 -11.45 7.03 -4.28
C ASN A 52 -11.97 5.75 -3.62
N THR A 53 -12.39 5.87 -2.35
CA THR A 53 -12.94 4.79 -1.53
C THR A 53 -14.29 5.20 -0.95
N VAL A 54 -15.11 4.22 -0.61
CA VAL A 54 -16.41 4.42 0.02
C VAL A 54 -16.29 3.99 1.48
N ARG A 55 -16.37 4.94 2.42
CA ARG A 55 -16.10 4.70 3.85
C ARG A 55 -17.00 3.63 4.49
N SER A 56 -18.19 3.37 3.94
CA SER A 56 -19.10 2.34 4.42
C SER A 56 -18.84 0.94 3.86
N GLU A 57 -17.96 0.82 2.85
CA GLU A 57 -17.70 -0.43 2.13
C GLU A 57 -16.22 -0.84 2.17
N ASP A 58 -15.31 0.14 2.20
CA ASP A 58 -13.88 -0.07 2.04
C ASP A 58 -13.13 0.21 3.34
N SER A 59 -12.01 -0.50 3.54
CA SER A 59 -11.09 -0.25 4.64
C SER A 59 -9.64 -0.20 4.15
N VAL A 60 -8.84 0.63 4.81
CA VAL A 60 -7.41 0.77 4.56
C VAL A 60 -6.70 0.87 5.89
N TYR A 61 -5.78 -0.06 6.16
CA TYR A 61 -4.98 -0.07 7.39
C TYR A 61 -3.57 0.43 7.08
N ILE A 62 -3.02 1.20 8.02
CA ILE A 62 -1.71 1.82 7.89
C ILE A 62 -0.92 1.52 9.16
N TYR A 63 0.09 0.66 9.03
CA TYR A 63 1.05 0.39 10.08
C TYR A 63 2.26 1.29 9.86
N ARG A 64 2.59 2.11 10.87
CA ARG A 64 3.70 3.07 10.82
C ARG A 64 4.80 2.61 11.73
N VAL A 65 6.01 2.48 11.18
CA VAL A 65 7.21 2.11 11.93
C VAL A 65 8.22 3.23 11.79
N GLN A 66 8.48 3.92 12.91
CA GLN A 66 9.31 5.14 12.91
C GLN A 66 10.76 4.84 12.51
N ASN A 67 11.33 3.75 13.02
CA ASN A 67 12.66 3.27 12.65
C ASN A 67 12.54 2.07 11.71
N SER A 68 12.84 2.26 10.43
CA SER A 68 12.77 1.20 9.40
C SER A 68 13.68 0.01 9.69
N ASN A 69 14.78 0.20 10.44
CA ASN A 69 15.66 -0.89 10.86
C ASN A 69 14.99 -1.91 11.80
N ASN A 70 13.83 -1.57 12.37
CA ASN A 70 13.06 -2.49 13.22
C ASN A 70 12.13 -3.40 12.41
N ILE A 71 12.10 -3.27 11.08
CA ILE A 71 11.32 -4.16 10.21
C ILE A 71 12.11 -5.43 9.94
N LYS A 72 11.50 -6.56 10.23
CA LYS A 72 11.93 -7.88 9.75
C LYS A 72 10.82 -8.46 8.89
N LYS A 73 11.15 -8.87 7.66
CA LYS A 73 10.23 -9.49 6.72
C LYS A 73 10.70 -10.89 6.41
N ASP A 74 9.93 -11.88 6.84
CA ASP A 74 10.12 -13.28 6.46
C ASP A 74 9.02 -13.64 5.45
N ILE A 75 9.40 -14.28 4.34
CA ILE A 75 8.47 -14.64 3.26
C ILE A 75 8.34 -16.16 3.22
N ILE A 76 7.10 -16.65 3.20
CA ILE A 76 6.78 -18.06 2.99
C ILE A 76 5.98 -18.19 1.70
N GLY A 77 6.44 -19.04 0.78
CA GLY A 77 5.81 -19.26 -0.52
C GLY A 77 6.37 -18.35 -1.61
N VAL A 78 5.54 -18.03 -2.61
CA VAL A 78 6.00 -17.34 -3.83
C VAL A 78 6.00 -15.83 -3.62
N GLU A 79 7.18 -15.23 -3.77
CA GLU A 79 7.31 -13.80 -3.89
C GLU A 79 6.73 -13.34 -5.23
N LYS A 80 5.76 -12.44 -5.18
CA LYS A 80 5.17 -11.85 -6.38
C LYS A 80 5.83 -10.52 -6.64
N ASN A 81 6.74 -10.48 -7.61
CA ASN A 81 7.32 -9.23 -8.07
C ASN A 81 6.38 -8.57 -9.10
N TYR A 82 5.58 -7.60 -8.66
CA TYR A 82 4.63 -6.90 -9.53
C TYR A 82 5.23 -5.73 -10.31
N ASP A 83 6.54 -5.49 -10.17
CA ASP A 83 7.27 -4.50 -10.95
C ASP A 83 7.92 -5.08 -12.21
N GLU A 84 8.07 -6.42 -12.30
CA GLU A 84 8.62 -7.12 -13.47
C GLU A 84 7.60 -7.41 -14.59
N LEU A 85 6.32 -7.06 -14.41
CA LEU A 85 5.24 -7.42 -15.34
C LEU A 85 5.15 -6.55 -16.62
N PHE A 86 6.19 -5.77 -16.94
CA PHE A 86 6.27 -5.00 -18.19
C PHE A 86 7.65 -5.14 -18.82
N LEU A 87 7.76 -6.09 -19.75
CA LEU A 87 8.72 -6.13 -20.86
C LEU A 87 7.96 -6.55 -22.12
#